data_AF-A0A7W1U3B8-F1
#
_entry.id   AF-A0A7W1U3B8-F1
#
_cell.length_a   1.000
_cell.length_b   1.000
_cell.length_c   1.000
_cell.angle_alpha   90.00
_cell.angle_beta   90.00
_cell.angle_gamma   90.00
#
_symmetry.space_group_name_H-M   'P 1'
#
loop_
_entity.id
_entity.type
_entity.pdbx_description
1 polymer ?
#
loop_
_entity_poly.entity_id
_entity_poly.type
_entity_poly.pdbx_seq_one_letter_code
_entity_poly.pdbx_strand_id
1 'polypeptide(L)'
;MRAKLPYFRFLCLIPLLFGMGSFCLAGSATWNASPVDNKWTNPANWTPATVPDSATDVATFGTTAITNITVPTDVTVGQIVSSARSPSIQTASMSVILTRSRQPRIRS
;
A
#
# COMPACT_ATOMS: atom_id res chain seq x y z
N MET A 1 -27.53 57.81 -11.42
CA MET A 1 -27.12 56.46 -11.90
C MET A 1 -25.82 56.08 -11.20
N ARG A 2 -25.81 55.02 -10.38
CA ARG A 2 -24.60 54.50 -9.71
C ARG A 2 -24.59 52.98 -9.89
N ALA A 3 -23.74 52.49 -10.80
CA ALA A 3 -23.51 51.06 -10.98
C ALA A 3 -22.67 50.53 -9.80
N LYS A 4 -23.13 49.47 -9.13
CA LYS A 4 -22.36 48.77 -8.09
C LYS A 4 -21.66 47.57 -8.75
N LEU A 5 -20.32 47.57 -8.70
CA LEU A 5 -19.46 46.56 -9.34
C LEU A 5 -19.68 45.15 -8.76
N PRO A 6 -19.59 44.09 -9.60
CA PRO A 6 -19.92 42.70 -9.24
C PRO A 6 -18.75 41.98 -8.52
N TYR A 7 -18.32 42.48 -7.36
CA TYR A 7 -17.26 41.82 -6.57
C TYR A 7 -17.75 40.59 -5.78
N PHE A 8 -19.06 40.32 -5.75
CA PHE A 8 -19.65 39.21 -4.98
C PHE A 8 -19.39 37.82 -5.59
N ARG A 9 -18.95 37.72 -6.84
CA ARG A 9 -18.78 36.42 -7.53
C ARG A 9 -17.42 35.76 -7.33
N PHE A 10 -16.42 36.48 -6.81
CA PHE A 10 -15.05 35.96 -6.67
C PHE A 10 -14.69 35.51 -5.25
N LEU A 11 -15.53 35.80 -4.24
CA LEU A 11 -15.22 35.48 -2.84
C LEU A 11 -15.48 34.00 -2.46
N CYS A 12 -16.23 33.25 -3.27
CA CYS A 12 -16.64 31.88 -2.95
C CYS A 12 -15.74 30.78 -3.55
N LEU A 13 -14.74 31.15 -4.37
CA LEU A 13 -13.88 30.16 -5.04
C LEU A 13 -12.63 29.76 -4.24
N ILE A 14 -12.30 30.47 -3.17
CA ILE A 14 -11.07 30.22 -2.38
C ILE A 14 -11.18 29.02 -1.42
N PRO A 15 -12.32 28.68 -0.77
CA PRO A 15 -12.37 27.51 0.10
C PRO A 15 -12.48 26.17 -0.65
N LEU A 16 -12.74 26.17 -1.96
CA LEU A 16 -12.86 24.95 -2.76
C LEU A 16 -11.48 24.29 -3.05
N LEU A 17 -10.38 25.05 -2.92
CA LEU A 17 -9.03 24.53 -3.17
C LEU A 17 -8.36 23.87 -1.95
N PHE A 18 -8.97 23.92 -0.76
CA PHE A 18 -8.27 23.60 0.51
C PHE A 18 -8.76 22.33 1.24
N GLY A 19 -9.41 21.38 0.53
CA GLY A 19 -10.20 20.34 1.18
C GLY A 19 -9.71 18.89 1.14
N MET A 20 -8.67 18.55 0.39
CA MET A 20 -8.24 17.14 0.26
C MET A 20 -6.74 17.00 0.44
N GLY A 21 -6.29 17.25 1.68
CA GLY A 21 -5.06 16.63 2.16
C GLY A 21 -5.34 15.15 2.36
N SER A 22 -5.02 14.32 1.37
CA SER A 22 -4.94 12.87 1.58
C SER A 22 -3.88 12.65 2.65
N PHE A 23 -4.30 12.20 3.84
CA PHE A 23 -3.37 11.82 4.89
C PHE A 23 -2.56 10.64 4.37
N CYS A 24 -1.34 10.90 3.88
CA CYS A 24 -0.33 9.86 3.73
C CYS A 24 0.17 9.55 5.15
N LEU A 25 -0.62 8.80 5.91
CA LEU A 25 -0.11 8.11 7.09
C LEU A 25 0.82 7.03 6.55
N ALA A 26 2.09 7.05 6.95
CA ALA A 26 3.00 5.95 6.69
C ALA A 26 2.33 4.66 7.21
N GLY A 27 1.91 3.79 6.30
CA GLY A 27 1.09 2.62 6.57
C GLY A 27 1.87 1.45 7.16
N SER A 28 3.13 1.68 7.54
CA SER A 28 4.01 0.65 8.09
C SER A 28 3.45 0.08 9.37
N ALA A 29 3.33 -1.25 9.43
CA ALA A 29 2.74 -1.93 10.56
C ALA A 29 3.26 -3.36 10.73
N THR A 30 3.02 -3.89 11.93
CA THR A 30 3.36 -5.28 12.28
C THR A 30 2.10 -6.13 12.28
N TRP A 31 2.12 -7.27 11.59
CA TRP A 31 1.04 -8.24 11.63
C TRP A 31 0.92 -8.82 13.03
N ASN A 32 -0.29 -8.81 13.57
CA ASN A 32 -0.54 -9.19 14.95
C ASN A 32 -0.20 -10.67 15.18
N ALA A 33 0.24 -10.98 16.40
CA ALA A 33 0.48 -12.36 16.81
C ALA A 33 -0.83 -13.17 16.82
N SER A 34 -1.94 -12.51 17.19
CA SER A 34 -3.30 -13.04 17.14
C SER A 34 -4.17 -12.07 16.32
N PRO A 35 -4.09 -12.12 14.98
CA PRO A 35 -4.93 -11.31 14.11
C PRO A 35 -6.39 -11.79 14.17
N VAL A 36 -7.33 -10.92 13.81
CA VAL A 36 -8.77 -11.20 13.82
C VAL A 36 -9.15 -12.18 12.71
N ASP A 37 -8.55 -12.00 11.53
CA ASP A 37 -8.73 -12.88 10.38
C ASP A 37 -7.43 -12.95 9.55
N ASN A 38 -7.48 -13.58 8.37
CA ASN A 38 -6.34 -13.73 7.49
C ASN A 38 -6.27 -12.67 6.37
N LYS A 39 -7.00 -11.56 6.45
CA LYS A 39 -7.06 -10.56 5.38
C LYS A 39 -6.04 -9.45 5.59
N TRP A 40 -5.17 -9.23 4.60
CA TRP A 40 -4.20 -8.13 4.61
C TRP A 40 -4.86 -6.76 4.85
N THR A 41 -6.03 -6.54 4.24
CA THR A 41 -6.71 -5.24 4.22
C THR A 41 -7.45 -4.89 5.52
N ASN A 42 -7.51 -5.79 6.49
CA ASN A 42 -8.19 -5.52 7.75
C ASN A 42 -7.22 -4.82 8.73
N PRO A 43 -7.44 -3.54 9.07
CA PRO A 43 -6.51 -2.80 9.95
C PRO A 43 -6.41 -3.40 11.36
N ALA A 44 -7.41 -4.16 11.81
CA ALA A 44 -7.38 -4.83 13.11
C ALA A 44 -6.37 -6.00 13.19
N ASN A 45 -5.84 -6.44 12.05
CA ASN A 45 -4.78 -7.44 12.00
C ASN A 45 -3.37 -6.84 12.13
N TRP A 46 -3.27 -5.52 12.20
CA TRP A 46 -2.01 -4.78 12.23
C TRP A 46 -1.86 -3.98 13.52
N THR A 47 -0.61 -3.79 13.95
CA THR A 47 -0.23 -2.85 15.02
C THR A 47 0.91 -1.93 14.52
N PRO A 48 0.72 -0.59 14.50
CA PRO A 48 -0.55 0.12 14.72
C PRO A 48 -1.63 -0.31 13.70
N ALA A 49 -2.90 0.05 13.94
CA ALA A 49 -4.04 -0.34 13.10
C ALA A 49 -4.07 0.42 11.76
N THR A 50 -3.01 0.26 10.99
CA THR A 50 -2.76 0.82 9.66
C THR A 50 -2.41 -0.33 8.73
N VAL A 51 -2.86 -0.26 7.48
CA VAL A 51 -2.60 -1.28 6.47
C VAL A 51 -1.40 -0.81 5.63
N PRO A 52 -0.31 -1.57 5.54
CA PRO A 52 0.79 -1.26 4.61
C PRO A 52 0.31 -1.43 3.17
N ASP A 53 0.32 -0.35 2.39
CA ASP A 53 -0.18 -0.34 0.99
C ASP A 53 0.45 0.76 0.12
N SER A 54 1.69 1.16 0.44
CA SER A 54 2.48 2.05 -0.41
C SER A 54 3.93 1.59 -0.56
N ALA A 55 4.59 2.06 -1.62
CA ALA A 55 6.00 1.78 -1.89
C ALA A 55 6.97 2.27 -0.80
N THR A 56 6.49 3.08 0.15
CA THR A 56 7.27 3.53 1.31
C THR A 56 6.99 2.74 2.58
N ASP A 57 6.00 1.85 2.57
CA ASP A 57 5.57 1.13 3.77
C ASP A 57 6.39 -0.15 4.02
N VAL A 58 6.54 -0.47 5.31
CA VAL A 58 7.17 -1.68 5.81
C VAL A 58 6.12 -2.55 6.48
N ALA A 59 5.89 -3.74 5.94
CA ALA A 59 5.08 -4.77 6.59
C ALA A 59 5.99 -5.70 7.40
N THR A 60 5.79 -5.75 8.72
CA THR A 60 6.59 -6.58 9.62
C THR A 60 5.81 -7.80 10.08
N PHE A 61 6.41 -8.98 10.01
CA PHE A 61 5.84 -10.25 10.44
C PHE A 61 6.61 -10.82 11.62
N GLY A 62 5.89 -11.05 12.72
CA GLY A 62 6.37 -11.74 13.90
C GLY A 62 5.92 -13.20 13.95
N THR A 63 6.02 -13.81 15.14
CA THR A 63 5.31 -15.05 15.44
C THR A 63 3.80 -14.78 15.41
N THR A 64 3.05 -15.52 14.59
CA THR A 64 1.59 -15.34 14.44
C THR A 64 0.86 -16.67 14.38
N ALA A 65 -0.39 -16.69 14.84
CA ALA A 65 -1.28 -17.85 14.76
C ALA A 65 -1.83 -18.11 13.35
N ILE A 66 -1.79 -17.12 12.46
CA ILE A 66 -2.29 -17.23 11.08
C ILE A 66 -1.14 -17.03 10.09
N THR A 67 -0.82 -18.07 9.33
CA THR A 67 0.29 -18.08 8.35
C THR A 67 -0.16 -17.95 6.91
N ASN A 68 -1.45 -18.17 6.60
CA ASN A 68 -1.98 -18.08 5.25
C ASN A 68 -2.78 -16.79 5.04
N ILE A 69 -2.07 -15.71 4.72
CA ILE A 69 -2.64 -14.36 4.57
C ILE A 69 -3.15 -14.16 3.15
N THR A 70 -4.39 -13.68 3.03
CA THR A 70 -5.00 -13.29 1.75
C THR A 70 -4.65 -11.83 1.46
N VAL A 71 -3.86 -11.63 0.41
CA VAL A 71 -3.43 -10.32 -0.08
C VAL A 71 -4.20 -9.98 -1.37
N PRO A 72 -4.74 -8.75 -1.52
CA PRO A 72 -5.32 -8.29 -2.78
C PRO A 72 -4.33 -8.34 -3.95
N THR A 73 -4.84 -8.22 -5.18
CA THR A 73 -4.03 -8.19 -6.41
C THR A 73 -3.10 -6.98 -6.48
N ASP A 74 -3.47 -5.88 -5.83
CA ASP A 74 -2.86 -4.57 -6.05
C ASP A 74 -2.33 -3.95 -4.75
N VAL A 75 -1.53 -4.70 -3.99
CA VAL A 75 -0.82 -4.16 -2.82
C VAL A 75 0.62 -3.81 -3.20
N THR A 76 1.03 -2.60 -2.87
CA THR A 76 2.44 -2.18 -3.01
C THR A 76 3.05 -1.99 -1.62
N VAL A 77 4.20 -2.61 -1.36
CA VAL A 77 4.98 -2.36 -0.15
C VAL A 77 6.44 -2.13 -0.50
N GLY A 78 7.10 -1.22 0.21
CA GLY A 78 8.53 -0.98 0.04
C GLY A 78 9.38 -2.12 0.59
N GLN A 79 8.94 -2.72 1.70
CA GLN A 79 9.69 -3.77 2.37
C GLN A 79 8.78 -4.73 3.14
N ILE A 80 9.16 -6.01 3.16
CA ILE A 80 8.60 -7.03 4.05
C ILE A 80 9.71 -7.48 5.00
N VAL A 81 9.48 -7.41 6.31
CA VAL A 81 10.44 -7.79 7.35
C VAL A 81 9.91 -8.98 8.13
N SER A 82 10.78 -9.97 8.36
CA SER A 82 10.51 -11.08 9.28
C SER A 82 11.28 -10.88 10.57
N SER A 83 10.63 -10.96 11.73
CA SER A 83 11.35 -10.99 12.99
C SER A 83 12.07 -12.33 13.15
N ALA A 84 13.29 -12.33 13.70
CA ALA A 84 14.13 -13.52 13.90
C ALA A 84 13.52 -14.61 14.81
N ARG A 85 12.37 -14.34 15.43
CA ARG A 85 11.63 -15.26 16.33
C ARG A 85 10.39 -15.88 15.67
N SER A 86 10.14 -15.58 14.40
CA SER A 86 9.01 -16.14 13.65
C SER A 86 9.36 -17.55 13.19
N PRO A 87 8.52 -18.57 13.42
CA PRO A 87 8.76 -19.90 12.88
C PRO A 87 8.68 -19.80 11.35
N SER A 88 9.85 -19.85 10.68
CA SER A 88 10.05 -19.92 9.23
C SER A 88 9.03 -19.17 8.35
N ILE A 89 9.39 -17.99 7.84
CA ILE A 89 8.65 -17.42 6.70
C ILE A 89 8.92 -18.30 5.48
N GLN A 90 7.88 -18.98 4.98
CA GLN A 90 7.94 -19.64 3.69
C GLN A 90 7.84 -18.57 2.61
N THR A 91 8.97 -18.11 2.08
CA THR A 91 8.98 -17.20 0.93
C THR A 91 8.58 -17.98 -0.32
N ALA A 92 7.38 -17.76 -0.83
CA ALA A 92 7.02 -18.23 -2.17
C ALA A 92 7.87 -17.46 -3.19
N SER A 93 8.81 -18.14 -3.83
CA SER A 93 9.59 -17.56 -4.93
C SER A 93 8.68 -17.47 -6.16
N MET A 94 8.41 -16.26 -6.65
CA MET A 94 7.76 -16.07 -7.94
C MET A 94 8.81 -16.28 -9.04
N SER A 95 8.65 -17.33 -9.85
CA SER A 95 9.55 -17.61 -10.96
C SER A 95 9.29 -16.62 -12.10
N VAL A 96 10.23 -15.70 -12.34
CA VAL A 96 10.23 -14.87 -13.57
C VAL A 96 10.75 -15.75 -14.71
N ILE A 97 9.86 -16.19 -15.60
CA ILE A 97 10.24 -16.88 -16.84
C ILE A 97 10.74 -15.82 -17.83
N LEU A 98 12.06 -15.64 -17.94
CA LEU A 98 12.66 -14.87 -19.03
C LEU A 98 12.62 -15.69 -20.32
N THR A 99 11.55 -15.56 -21.10
CA THR A 99 11.52 -16.09 -22.48
C THR A 99 12.43 -15.22 -23.34
N ARG A 100 13.72 -15.57 -23.44
CA ARG A 100 14.62 -14.95 -24.41
C ARG A 100 14.09 -15.27 -25.81
N SER A 101 13.46 -14.30 -26.47
CA SER A 101 13.05 -14.46 -27.87
C SER A 101 14.31 -14.65 -28.72
N ARG A 102 14.41 -15.80 -29.39
CA ARG A 102 15.47 -16.02 -30.38
C ARG A 102 15.10 -15.19 -31.61
N GLN A 103 15.72 -14.02 -31.77
CA GLN A 103 15.69 -13.28 -33.04
C GLN A 103 16.34 -14.14 -34.13
N PRO A 104 15.66 -14.41 -35.27
CA PRO A 104 16.25 -15.13 -36.37
C PRO A 104 17.36 -14.29 -37.01
N ARG A 105 18.56 -14.85 -37.12
CA ARG A 105 19.69 -14.22 -37.81
C ARG A 105 19.41 -14.23 -39.32
N ILE A 106 18.95 -13.11 -39.86
CA ILE A 106 18.91 -12.88 -41.31
C ILE A 106 20.38 -12.77 -41.77
N ARG A 107 20.82 -13.71 -42.61
CA ARG A 107 22.09 -13.59 -43.34
C ARG A 107 21.79 -12.81 -44.63
N SER A 108 22.52 -11.71 -44.82
CA SER A 108 22.67 -11.00 -46.09
C SER A 108 23.55 -11.78 -47.05
#